data_AF-A0A7C4R8J1-F1
#
_entry.id   AF-A0A7C4R8J1-F1
#
_cell.length_a   1.000
_cell.length_b   1.000
_cell.length_c   1.000
_cell.angle_alpha   90.00
_cell.angle_beta   90.00
_cell.angle_gamma   90.00
#
_symmetry.space_group_name_H-M   'P 1'
#
loop_
_entity.id
_entity.type
_entity.pdbx_description
1 polymer ?
#
loop_
_entity_poly.entity_id
_entity_poly.type
_entity_poly.pdbx_seq_one_letter_code
_entity_poly.pdbx_strand_id
1 'polypeptide(L)' 'EVKSHVSRADAHAFKRKAEFYEKVEGKKPSRLIIVTPYADEDAIETAKQLQIEVYMGV' A
#
# COMPACT_ATOMS: atom_id res chain seq x y z
N GLU A 1 3.39 -4.98 -0.49
CA GLU A 1 4.67 -4.26 -0.67
C GLU A 1 5.45 -4.27 0.63
N VAL A 2 6.77 -4.38 0.58
CA VAL A 2 7.64 -4.35 1.78
C VAL A 2 8.59 -3.17 1.61
N LYS A 3 8.67 -2.28 2.61
CA LYS A 3 9.55 -1.11 2.60
C LYS A 3 10.12 -0.85 3.99
N SER A 4 11.27 -0.19 4.06
CA SER A 4 11.85 0.27 5.33
C SER A 4 11.18 1.53 5.89
N HIS A 5 10.45 2.26 5.04
CA HIS A 5 9.68 3.44 5.39
C HIS A 5 8.60 3.66 4.32
N VAL A 6 7.46 4.21 4.70
CA VAL A 6 6.32 4.45 3.82
C VAL A 6 5.85 5.88 3.98
N SER A 7 5.91 6.63 2.87
CA SER A 7 5.32 7.96 2.73
C SER A 7 3.92 7.89 2.11
N ARG A 8 3.18 9.01 2.13
CA ARG A 8 1.93 9.14 1.38
C ARG A 8 2.06 8.84 -0.12
N ALA A 9 3.18 9.26 -0.74
CA ALA A 9 3.42 9.00 -2.15
C ALA A 9 3.56 7.50 -2.44
N ASP A 10 4.13 6.75 -1.51
CA ASP A 10 4.28 5.29 -1.60
C ASP A 10 2.93 4.57 -1.55
N ALA A 11 2.01 4.99 -0.68
CA ALA A 11 0.66 4.43 -0.63
C ALA A 11 -0.09 4.61 -1.97
N HIS A 12 -0.03 5.80 -2.56
CA HIS A 12 -0.59 6.05 -3.89
C HIS A 12 0.10 5.24 -4.99
N ALA A 13 1.43 5.12 -4.93
CA ALA A 13 2.18 4.32 -5.89
C ALA A 13 1.77 2.84 -5.80
N PHE A 14 1.65 2.30 -4.59
CA PHE A 14 1.23 0.92 -4.38
C PHE A 14 -0.18 0.66 -4.92
N LYS A 15 -1.11 1.60 -4.71
CA LYS A 15 -2.47 1.51 -5.28
C LYS A 15 -2.44 1.46 -6.81
N ARG A 16 -1.68 2.34 -7.47
CA ARG A 16 -1.55 2.33 -8.93
C ARG A 16 -0.93 1.05 -9.47
N LYS A 17 0.05 0.47 -8.76
CA LYS A 17 0.62 -0.84 -9.11
C LYS A 17 -0.44 -1.94 -9.04
N ALA A 18 -1.29 -1.93 -8.01
CA ALA A 18 -2.38 -2.88 -7.89
C ALA A 18 -3.37 -2.74 -9.05
N GLU A 19 -3.84 -1.53 -9.37
CA GLU A 19 -4.74 -1.28 -10.49
C GLU A 19 -4.14 -1.71 -11.84
N PHE A 20 -2.85 -1.45 -12.03
CA PHE A 20 -2.13 -1.91 -13.21
C PHE A 20 -2.08 -3.44 -13.28
N TYR A 21 -1.78 -4.11 -12.17
CA TYR A 21 -1.82 -5.56 -12.07
C TYR A 21 -3.21 -6.11 -12.41
N GLU A 22 -4.28 -5.53 -11.86
CA GLU A 22 -5.66 -5.92 -12.18
C GLU A 22 -5.95 -5.82 -13.68
N LYS A 23 -5.50 -4.74 -14.32
CA LYS A 23 -5.69 -4.48 -15.74
C LYS A 23 -4.93 -5.47 -16.63
N VAL A 24 -3.70 -5.81 -16.27
CA VAL A 24 -2.83 -6.67 -17.10
C VAL A 24 -3.15 -8.15 -16.91
N GLU A 25 -3.38 -8.58 -15.67
CA GLU A 25 -3.58 -10.00 -15.35
C GLU A 25 -5.06 -10.41 -15.33
N GLY A 26 -5.99 -9.44 -15.36
CA GLY A 26 -7.43 -9.68 -15.23
C GLY A 26 -7.84 -10.22 -13.85
N LYS A 27 -6.95 -10.11 -12.85
CA LYS A 27 -7.14 -10.67 -11.51
C LYS A 27 -7.05 -9.56 -10.46
N LYS A 28 -8.10 -9.45 -9.65
CA LYS A 28 -8.17 -8.50 -8.54
C LYS A 28 -7.49 -9.05 -7.28
N PRO A 29 -6.45 -8.38 -6.74
CA PRO A 29 -5.93 -8.71 -5.42
C PRO A 29 -7.05 -8.63 -4.38
N SER A 30 -7.16 -9.65 -3.53
CA SER A 30 -8.14 -9.68 -2.45
C SER A 30 -7.81 -8.68 -1.33
N ARG A 31 -6.51 -8.39 -1.14
CA ARG A 31 -5.98 -7.52 -0.09
C ARG A 31 -4.75 -6.77 -0.62
N LEU A 32 -4.64 -5.49 -0.26
CA LEU A 32 -3.44 -4.69 -0.49
C LEU A 32 -2.74 -4.51 0.85
N ILE A 33 -1.53 -5.06 0.97
CA ILE A 33 -0.81 -5.08 2.25
C ILE A 33 0.55 -4.40 2.09
N ILE A 34 0.86 -3.47 2.97
CA ILE A 34 2.18 -2.89 3.17
C ILE A 34 2.75 -3.38 4.50
N VAL A 35 3.98 -3.86 4.48
CA VAL A 35 4.74 -4.21 5.69
C VAL A 35 5.94 -3.27 5.80
N THR A 36 6.06 -2.57 6.92
CA THR A 36 7.09 -1.55 7.13
C THR A 36 7.43 -1.40 8.61
N PRO A 37 8.68 -1.11 9.01
CA PRO A 37 8.97 -0.76 10.41
C PRO A 37 8.46 0.64 10.76
N TYR A 38 8.26 1.52 9.78
CA TYR A 38 7.80 2.89 10.02
C TYR A 38 6.98 3.43 8.84
N ALA A 39 5.95 4.23 9.13
CA ALA A 39 5.13 4.93 8.15
C ALA A 39 4.80 6.34 8.68
N ASP A 40 4.78 7.33 7.78
CA ASP A 40 4.31 8.67 8.16
C ASP A 40 2.81 8.63 8.51
N GLU A 41 2.36 9.53 9.40
CA GLU A 41 0.94 9.62 9.77
C GLU A 41 0.03 9.83 8.55
N ASP A 42 0.44 10.70 7.63
CA ASP A 42 -0.32 10.96 6.40
C ASP A 42 -0.33 9.75 5.45
N ALA A 43 0.68 8.89 5.53
CA ALA A 43 0.74 7.63 4.81
C ALA A 43 -0.26 6.61 5.37
N ILE A 44 -0.41 6.54 6.69
CA ILE A 44 -1.40 5.67 7.37
C ILE A 44 -2.82 6.11 6.98
N GLU A 45 -3.12 7.40 7.06
CA GLU A 45 -4.44 7.94 6.69
C GLU A 45 -4.73 7.70 5.20
N THR A 46 -3.74 7.92 4.33
CA THR A 46 -3.89 7.65 2.90
C THR A 46 -4.09 6.15 2.64
N ALA A 47 -3.34 5.28 3.30
CA ALA A 47 -3.49 3.83 3.15
C ALA A 47 -4.90 3.38 3.54
N LYS A 48 -5.45 3.90 4.64
CA LYS A 48 -6.83 3.64 5.07
C LYS A 48 -7.86 4.07 4.02
N GLN A 49 -7.71 5.27 3.46
CA GLN A 49 -8.59 5.78 2.38
C GLN A 49 -8.52 4.91 1.12
N LEU A 50 -7.34 4.36 0.81
CA LEU A 50 -7.10 3.53 -0.37
C LEU A 50 -7.38 2.04 -0.15
N GLN A 51 -7.88 1.64 1.02
CA GLN A 51 -8.11 0.26 1.43
C GLN A 51 -6.84 -0.59 1.37
N ILE A 52 -5.74 -0.01 1.84
CA ILE A 52 -4.43 -0.65 2.01
C ILE A 52 -4.23 -0.92 3.49
N GLU A 53 -3.94 -2.17 3.83
CA GLU A 53 -3.58 -2.59 5.17
C GLU A 53 -2.10 -2.31 5.42
N VAL A 54 -1.77 -1.65 6.52
CA VAL A 54 -0.39 -1.38 6.93
C VAL A 54 -0.09 -2.19 8.18
N TYR A 55 0.87 -3.10 8.08
CA TYR A 55 1.43 -3.79 9.23
C TYR A 55 2.76 -3.17 9.58
N MET A 56 2.81 -2.63 10.79
CA MET A 56 4.04 -2.15 11.40
C MET A 56 4.61 -3.22 12.31
N GLY A 57 5.89 -3.51 12.16
CA GLY A 57 6.59 -4.52 12.95
C GLY A 57 8.05 -4.13 13.13
N VAL A 58 8.51 -4.31 14.36
CA VAL A 58 9.75 -3.83 15.00
C VAL A 58 9.59 -2.46 15.67
#